data_AF-A0A2J4ZEK2-F1
#
_entry.id   AF-A0A2J4ZEK2-F1
#
_cell.length_a   1.000
_cell.length_b   1.000
_cell.length_c   1.000
_cell.angle_alpha   90.00
_cell.angle_beta   90.00
_cell.angle_gamma   90.00
#
_symmetry.space_group_name_H-M   'P 1'
#
loop_
_entity.id
_entity.type
_entity.pdbx_description
1 polymer ?
#
loop_
_entity_poly.entity_id
_entity_poly.type
_entity_poly.pdbx_seq_one_letter_code
_entity_poly.pdbx_strand_id
1 'polypeptide(L)'
;ALIHLAQAAIRGDLPLFAPENIDAGIKQLQTLPGIGRWTANYFALRGWQAPDIFLADDYLIKQRFPGMTPARIARYASRWHPWRSYALLHIWYTQGWSPEEE
;
A
#
# COMPACT_ATOMS: atom_id res chain seq x y z
N ALA A 1 2.79 -11.29 -15.51
CA ALA A 1 3.24 -10.73 -14.21
C ALA A 1 4.34 -11.57 -13.58
N LEU A 2 4.05 -12.78 -13.05
CA LEU A 2 5.00 -13.54 -12.23
C LEU A 2 6.33 -13.88 -12.93
N ILE A 3 6.31 -14.32 -14.19
CA ILE A 3 7.53 -14.61 -14.97
C ILE A 3 8.42 -13.36 -15.07
N HIS A 4 7.82 -12.19 -15.34
CA HIS A 4 8.57 -10.94 -15.47
C HIS A 4 9.16 -10.48 -14.12
N LEU A 5 8.40 -10.64 -13.02
CA LEU A 5 8.90 -10.35 -11.67
C LEU A 5 10.09 -11.23 -11.30
N ALA A 6 10.03 -12.53 -11.60
CA ALA A 6 11.14 -13.45 -11.36
C ALA A 6 12.38 -13.07 -12.17
N GLN A 7 12.21 -12.71 -13.44
CA GLN A 7 13.32 -12.22 -14.27
C GLN A 7 13.91 -10.91 -13.76
N ALA A 8 13.08 -9.96 -13.27
CA ALA A 8 13.55 -8.72 -12.67
C ALA A 8 14.38 -8.98 -11.40
N ALA A 9 13.99 -9.96 -10.59
CA ALA A 9 14.79 -10.38 -9.43
C ALA A 9 16.17 -10.94 -9.83
N ILE A 10 16.22 -11.79 -10.87
CA ILE A 10 17.49 -12.36 -11.37
C ILE A 10 18.41 -11.27 -11.94
N ARG A 11 17.87 -10.27 -12.63
CA ARG A 11 18.65 -9.16 -13.19
C ARG A 11 19.09 -8.11 -12.17
N GLY A 12 18.50 -8.11 -10.97
CA GLY A 12 18.72 -7.07 -9.95
C GLY A 12 17.88 -5.81 -10.15
N ASP A 13 16.89 -5.84 -11.05
CA ASP A 13 15.99 -4.71 -11.32
C ASP A 13 14.89 -4.56 -10.26
N LEU A 14 14.69 -5.58 -9.41
CA LEU A 14 13.72 -5.60 -8.33
C LEU A 14 14.43 -5.35 -6.99
N PRO A 15 14.14 -4.24 -6.28
CA PRO A 15 14.67 -4.02 -4.95
C PRO A 15 14.15 -5.10 -3.98
N LEU A 16 15.04 -6.00 -3.54
CA LEU A 16 14.71 -7.07 -2.60
C LEU A 16 14.56 -6.57 -1.16
N PHE A 17 15.16 -5.42 -0.86
CA PHE A 17 15.07 -4.71 0.41
C PHE A 17 14.47 -3.33 0.19
N ALA A 18 14.00 -2.72 1.28
CA ALA A 18 13.45 -1.37 1.27
C ALA A 18 14.46 -0.38 0.67
N PRO A 19 14.12 0.34 -0.42
CA PRO A 19 14.94 1.44 -0.89
C PRO A 19 14.84 2.63 0.08
N GLU A 20 15.83 3.53 0.07
CA GLU A 20 15.81 4.76 0.88
C GLU A 20 14.57 5.63 0.56
N ASN A 21 14.19 5.67 -0.71
CA ASN A 21 12.98 6.36 -1.18
C ASN A 21 11.91 5.34 -1.58
N ILE A 22 11.00 5.05 -0.63
CA ILE A 22 9.90 4.11 -0.80
C ILE A 22 8.96 4.52 -1.95
N ASP A 23 8.64 5.81 -2.10
CA ASP A 23 7.75 6.29 -3.15
C ASP A 23 8.33 6.10 -4.55
N ALA A 24 9.64 6.34 -4.71
CA ALA A 24 10.36 6.06 -5.95
C ALA A 24 10.35 4.55 -6.26
N GLY A 25 10.59 3.71 -5.26
CA GLY A 25 10.51 2.25 -5.40
C GLY A 25 9.11 1.78 -5.82
N ILE A 26 8.05 2.30 -5.20
CA ILE A 26 6.66 1.99 -5.55
C ILE A 26 6.33 2.38 -7.00
N LYS A 27 6.83 3.53 -7.47
CA LYS A 27 6.68 3.96 -8.87
C LYS A 27 7.40 3.01 -9.83
N GLN A 28 8.62 2.58 -9.49
CA GLN A 28 9.38 1.59 -10.27
C GLN A 28 8.66 0.25 -10.34
N LEU A 29 8.11 -0.26 -9.23
CA LEU A 29 7.33 -1.50 -9.22
C LEU A 29 6.14 -1.43 -10.18
N GLN A 30 5.49 -0.27 -10.28
CA GLN A 30 4.33 -0.07 -11.16
C GLN A 30 4.70 -0.03 -12.66
N THR A 31 5.98 0.07 -13.03
CA THR A 31 6.39 -0.09 -14.43
C THR A 31 6.45 -1.57 -14.84
N LEU A 32 6.38 -2.51 -13.90
CA LEU A 32 6.40 -3.93 -14.19
C LEU A 32 5.01 -4.41 -14.66
N PRO A 33 4.94 -5.24 -15.72
CA PRO A 33 3.68 -5.70 -16.31
C PRO A 33 2.84 -6.51 -15.31
N GLY A 34 1.63 -6.03 -15.04
CA GLY A 34 0.67 -6.64 -14.12
C GLY A 34 0.86 -6.25 -12.65
N ILE A 35 1.72 -5.26 -12.34
CA ILE A 35 1.81 -4.66 -11.01
C ILE A 35 1.15 -3.28 -11.05
N GLY A 36 -0.06 -3.19 -10.52
CA GLY A 36 -0.78 -1.92 -10.35
C GLY A 36 -0.48 -1.24 -9.02
N ARG A 37 -1.08 -0.06 -8.80
CA ARG A 37 -0.94 0.75 -7.58
C ARG A 37 -1.16 -0.07 -6.29
N TRP A 38 -2.25 -0.83 -6.21
CA TRP A 38 -2.56 -1.63 -5.01
C TRP A 38 -1.47 -2.67 -4.73
N THR A 39 -1.06 -3.44 -5.75
CA THR A 39 -0.03 -4.48 -5.60
C THR A 39 1.32 -3.90 -5.19
N ALA A 40 1.73 -2.78 -5.80
CA ALA A 40 3.00 -2.13 -5.45
C ALA A 40 3.01 -1.60 -4.01
N ASN A 41 1.92 -0.97 -3.56
CA ASN A 41 1.82 -0.49 -2.19
C ASN A 41 1.76 -1.67 -1.19
N TYR A 42 1.01 -2.73 -1.49
CA TYR A 42 0.96 -3.90 -0.61
C TYR A 42 2.31 -4.61 -0.53
N PHE A 43 3.06 -4.67 -1.63
CA PHE A 43 4.44 -5.15 -1.63
C PHE A 43 5.36 -4.25 -0.80
N ALA A 44 5.29 -2.92 -0.92
CA ALA A 44 6.08 -2.03 -0.06
C ALA A 44 5.76 -2.25 1.43
N LEU A 45 4.48 -2.44 1.78
CA LEU A 45 4.07 -2.72 3.15
C LEU A 45 4.61 -4.07 3.66
N ARG A 46 4.51 -5.15 2.87
CA ARG A 46 4.87 -6.52 3.33
C ARG A 46 6.31 -6.91 3.01
N GLY A 47 6.75 -6.69 1.78
CA GLY A 47 8.07 -7.06 1.26
C GLY A 47 9.19 -6.12 1.68
N TRP A 48 8.91 -4.81 1.82
CA TRP A 48 9.87 -3.83 2.33
C TRP A 48 9.61 -3.40 3.78
N GLN A 49 8.54 -3.90 4.39
CA GLN A 49 8.14 -3.53 5.76
C GLN A 49 8.00 -2.01 5.94
N ALA A 50 7.63 -1.28 4.86
CA ALA A 50 7.52 0.16 4.91
C ALA A 50 6.46 0.57 5.93
N PRO A 51 6.79 1.43 6.93
CA PRO A 51 5.91 1.70 8.06
C PRO A 51 4.73 2.62 7.72
N ASP A 52 4.78 3.30 6.58
CA ASP A 52 3.91 4.42 6.28
C ASP A 52 3.15 4.30 4.95
N ILE A 53 2.57 3.13 4.69
CA ILE A 53 1.78 2.83 3.49
C ILE A 53 0.31 2.66 3.85
N PHE A 54 -0.59 3.29 3.08
CA PHE A 54 -2.03 3.10 3.24
C PHE A 54 -2.67 2.63 1.93
N LEU A 55 -3.47 1.57 1.98
CA LEU A 55 -4.12 0.98 0.82
C LEU A 55 -5.54 1.52 0.64
N ALA A 56 -5.67 2.79 0.24
CA ALA A 56 -6.98 3.44 0.10
C ALA A 56 -7.90 2.77 -0.96
N ASP A 57 -7.34 2.01 -1.91
CA ASP A 57 -8.10 1.27 -2.91
C ASP A 57 -8.44 -0.17 -2.50
N ASP A 58 -7.94 -0.63 -1.35
CA ASP A 58 -8.16 -1.98 -0.87
C ASP A 58 -9.64 -2.28 -0.66
N TYR A 59 -10.05 -3.50 -0.99
CA TYR A 59 -11.46 -3.89 -0.95
C TYR A 59 -12.03 -3.77 0.46
N LEU A 60 -11.33 -4.31 1.47
CA LEU A 60 -11.80 -4.28 2.85
C LEU A 60 -11.72 -2.85 3.41
N ILE A 61 -10.70 -2.07 3.03
CA ILE A 61 -10.62 -0.65 3.41
C ILE A 61 -11.81 0.14 2.85
N LYS A 62 -12.19 -0.04 1.58
CA LYS A 62 -13.39 0.64 1.04
C LYS A 62 -14.66 0.31 1.84
N GLN A 63 -14.79 -0.93 2.32
CA GLN A 63 -15.91 -1.32 3.19
C GLN A 63 -15.85 -0.66 4.58
N ARG A 64 -14.65 -0.41 5.11
CA ARG A 64 -14.42 0.26 6.40
C ARG A 64 -14.63 1.78 6.34
N PHE A 65 -14.66 2.37 5.15
CA PHE A 65 -14.90 3.79 4.91
C PHE A 65 -16.12 3.97 3.98
N PRO A 66 -17.35 3.62 4.43
CA PRO A 66 -18.53 3.65 3.59
C PRO A 66 -18.78 5.06 3.02
N GLY A 67 -19.06 5.13 1.72
CA GLY A 67 -19.35 6.38 1.01
C GLY A 67 -18.13 7.28 0.72
N MET A 68 -16.93 6.91 1.14
CA MET A 68 -15.72 7.68 0.84
C MET A 68 -15.03 7.18 -0.45
N THR A 69 -14.58 8.12 -1.29
CA THR A 69 -13.72 7.81 -2.43
C THR A 69 -12.30 7.47 -1.95
N PRO A 70 -11.48 6.72 -2.72
CA PRO A 70 -10.10 6.44 -2.34
C PRO A 70 -9.27 7.70 -2.06
N ALA A 71 -9.52 8.80 -2.77
CA ALA A 71 -8.86 10.08 -2.50
C ALA A 71 -9.23 10.64 -1.12
N ARG A 72 -10.51 10.57 -0.73
CA ARG A 72 -10.97 10.99 0.61
C ARG A 72 -10.41 10.09 1.70
N ILE A 73 -10.36 8.77 1.47
CA ILE A 73 -9.74 7.80 2.39
C ILE A 73 -8.25 8.11 2.59
N ALA A 74 -7.52 8.39 1.51
CA ALA A 74 -6.10 8.74 1.59
C ALA A 74 -5.86 10.05 2.38
N ARG A 75 -6.73 11.06 2.20
CA ARG A 75 -6.70 12.29 3.01
C ARG A 75 -6.96 11.99 4.48
N TYR A 76 -8.00 11.22 4.80
CA TYR A 76 -8.31 10.83 6.17
C TYR A 76 -7.13 10.13 6.84
N ALA A 77 -6.50 9.18 6.13
CA ALA A 77 -5.40 8.37 6.64
C ALA A 77 -4.11 9.16 6.90
N SER A 78 -3.98 10.39 6.38
CA SER A 78 -2.80 11.23 6.60
C SER A 78 -2.58 11.56 8.08
N ARG A 79 -3.64 11.49 8.91
CA ARG A 79 -3.57 11.66 10.38
C ARG A 79 -2.71 10.61 11.09
N TRP A 80 -2.45 9.47 10.46
CA TRP A 80 -1.64 8.39 11.03
C TRP A 80 -0.20 8.37 10.54
N HIS A 81 0.23 9.35 9.75
CA HIS A 81 1.64 9.50 9.38
C HIS A 81 2.51 9.68 10.65
N PRO A 82 3.70 9.03 10.77
CA PRO A 82 4.39 8.19 9.77
C PRO A 82 4.16 6.67 9.95
N TRP A 83 3.01 6.26 10.47
CA TRP A 83 2.69 4.87 10.83
C TRP A 83 1.43 4.33 10.12
N ARG A 84 1.14 4.82 8.90
CA ARG A 84 -0.07 4.45 8.17
C ARG A 84 -0.20 2.95 7.92
N SER A 85 0.91 2.20 7.79
CA SER A 85 0.86 0.74 7.64
C SER A 85 0.31 0.06 8.89
N TYR A 86 0.65 0.56 10.08
CA TYR A 86 0.11 0.01 11.33
C TYR A 86 -1.37 0.35 11.48
N ALA A 87 -1.76 1.60 11.18
CA ALA A 87 -3.17 1.98 11.19
C ALA A 87 -4.01 1.14 10.21
N LEU A 88 -3.49 0.88 9.01
CA LEU A 88 -4.11 -0.01 8.03
C LEU A 88 -4.38 -1.40 8.62
N LEU A 89 -3.36 -2.01 9.24
CA LEU A 89 -3.51 -3.32 9.87
C LEU A 89 -4.57 -3.28 10.99
N HIS A 90 -4.53 -2.27 11.86
CA HIS A 90 -5.55 -2.11 12.91
C HIS A 90 -6.97 -2.02 12.34
N ILE A 91 -7.19 -1.29 11.24
CA ILE A 91 -8.50 -1.17 10.60
C ILE A 91 -8.97 -2.50 10.01
N TRP A 92 -8.08 -3.26 9.37
CA TRP A 92 -8.41 -4.61 8.88
C TRP A 92 -8.88 -5.53 10.01
N TYR A 93 -8.20 -5.49 11.15
CA TYR A 93 -8.45 -6.40 12.27
C TYR A 93 -9.47 -5.89 13.30
N THR A 94 -9.95 -4.65 13.17
CA THR A 94 -11.00 -4.11 14.04
C THR A 94 -12.36 -4.30 13.39
N GLN A 95 -13.11 -5.29 13.88
CA GLN A 95 -14.50 -5.48 13.45
C GLN A 95 -15.36 -4.30 13.87
N GLY A 96 -16.24 -3.83 12.99
CA GLY A 96 -17.10 -2.68 13.27
C GLY A 96 -16.40 -1.32 13.32
N TRP A 97 -15.13 -1.23 12.91
CA TRP A 97 -14.46 0.06 12.78
C TRP A 97 -15.14 0.93 11.72
N SER A 98 -15.33 2.20 12.04
CA SER A 98 -15.81 3.26 11.13
C SER A 98 -14.96 4.52 11.31
N PRO A 99 -14.83 5.37 10.28
CA PRO A 99 -14.18 6.66 10.43
C PRO A 99 -14.98 7.56 11.37
N GLU A 100 -14.29 8.44 12.09
CA GLU A 100 -14.92 9.55 12.81
C GLU A 100 -15.58 10.49 11.81
N GLU A 101 -16.72 11.09 12.20
CA GLU A 101 -17.35 12.15 11.41
C GLU A 101 -16.39 13.35 11.35
N GLU A 102 -16.14 13.85 10.13
CA GLU A 102 -15.40 15.11 9.89
C GLU A 102 -16.30 16.31 10.14
#